data_AF-A0A9D6ZXF5-F1
#
_entry.id   AF-A0A9D6ZXF5-F1
#
_cell.length_a   1.000
_cell.length_b   1.000
_cell.length_c   1.000
_cell.angle_alpha   90.00
_cell.angle_beta   90.00
_cell.angle_gamma   90.00
#
_symmetry.space_group_name_H-M   'P 1'
#
loop_
_entity.id
_entity.type
_entity.pdbx_description
1 polymer ?
#
loop_
_entity_poly.entity_id
_entity_poly.type
_entity_poly.pdbx_seq_one_letter_code
_entity_poly.pdbx_strand_id
1 'polypeptide(L)'
;MRDQIPPRLTRMQAVANSTRVDAPMLVMDTAPAAVLGALEDERVRAHRTLIVANIGNFHTLAFRYRDGAITGVFEHHTGELKPAQLENFIEQLADGTLTHDAIFNSNGHGALMLNHQSDQLNFFAIVGPRRNILARSRLHPYLATPFGDMMLAGCFGLARAYALLNPNVADEITRALDKGREIA
;
A
#
# COMPACT_ATOMS: atom_id res chain seq x y z
N MET A 1 -13.75 -8.64 -5.52
CA MET A 1 -14.31 -10.01 -5.65
C MET A 1 -14.22 -10.47 -7.11
N ARG A 2 -14.30 -11.77 -7.40
CA ARG A 2 -14.12 -12.36 -8.76
C ARG A 2 -14.96 -11.69 -9.85
N ASP A 3 -16.23 -11.46 -9.56
CA ASP A 3 -17.25 -10.82 -10.40
C ASP A 3 -17.07 -9.30 -10.55
N GLN A 4 -16.26 -8.69 -9.68
CA GLN A 4 -15.98 -7.25 -9.68
C GLN A 4 -14.64 -6.89 -10.33
N ILE A 5 -13.90 -7.87 -10.87
CA ILE A 5 -12.64 -7.59 -11.57
C ILE A 5 -12.98 -6.82 -12.87
N PRO A 6 -12.45 -5.59 -13.06
CA PRO A 6 -12.74 -4.84 -14.27
C PRO A 6 -12.24 -5.57 -15.53
N PRO A 7 -13.00 -5.62 -16.64
CA PRO A 7 -12.62 -6.36 -17.85
C PRO A 7 -11.26 -5.95 -18.44
N ARG A 8 -10.86 -4.69 -18.24
CA ARG A 8 -9.56 -4.16 -18.68
C ARG A 8 -8.35 -4.76 -17.94
N LEU A 9 -8.55 -5.34 -16.75
CA LEU A 9 -7.48 -5.97 -15.96
C LEU A 9 -7.29 -7.42 -16.37
N THR A 10 -6.93 -7.63 -17.64
CA THR A 10 -6.86 -8.95 -18.29
C THR A 10 -6.00 -9.97 -17.54
N ARG A 11 -4.90 -9.53 -16.91
CA ARG A 11 -4.03 -10.39 -16.08
C ARG A 11 -4.72 -10.87 -14.81
N MET A 12 -5.44 -9.98 -14.11
CA MET A 12 -6.24 -10.39 -12.94
C MET A 12 -7.38 -11.31 -13.35
N GLN A 13 -8.00 -11.04 -14.51
CA GLN A 13 -9.03 -11.91 -15.05
C GLN A 13 -8.51 -13.31 -15.36
N ALA A 14 -7.31 -13.41 -15.94
CA ALA A 14 -6.67 -14.69 -16.21
C ALA A 14 -6.39 -15.49 -14.92
N VAL A 15 -5.90 -14.83 -13.85
CA VAL A 15 -5.67 -15.45 -12.54
C VAL A 15 -6.99 -15.95 -11.92
N ALA A 16 -8.04 -15.14 -11.97
CA ALA A 16 -9.35 -15.54 -11.45
C ALA A 16 -9.93 -16.72 -12.25
N ASN A 17 -9.73 -16.76 -13.57
CA ASN A 17 -10.24 -17.80 -14.45
C ASN A 17 -9.44 -19.11 -14.35
N SER A 18 -8.17 -19.08 -13.95
CA SER A 18 -7.36 -20.28 -13.75
C SER A 18 -7.68 -21.02 -12.45
N THR A 19 -8.37 -20.36 -11.51
CA THR A 19 -8.73 -20.98 -10.24
C THR A 19 -10.00 -21.83 -10.36
N ARG A 20 -9.91 -23.08 -9.90
CA ARG A 20 -10.98 -24.10 -9.97
C ARG A 20 -11.70 -24.35 -8.64
N VAL A 21 -11.48 -23.49 -7.65
CA VAL A 21 -12.11 -23.61 -6.34
C VAL A 21 -13.50 -22.99 -6.40
N ASP A 22 -14.50 -23.75 -5.94
CA ASP A 22 -15.85 -23.25 -5.74
C ASP A 22 -15.98 -22.58 -4.37
N ALA A 23 -15.40 -21.38 -4.27
CA ALA A 23 -15.45 -20.54 -3.08
C ALA A 23 -15.39 -19.06 -3.48
N PRO A 24 -15.90 -18.14 -2.63
CA PRO A 24 -15.73 -16.72 -2.86
C PRO A 24 -14.24 -16.35 -2.94
N MET A 25 -13.90 -15.48 -3.89
CA MET A 25 -12.51 -15.13 -4.19
C MET A 25 -12.32 -13.62 -4.27
N LEU A 26 -11.25 -13.17 -3.62
CA LEU A 26 -10.68 -11.85 -3.81
C LEU A 26 -9.36 -11.96 -4.59
N VAL A 27 -9.19 -11.09 -5.57
CA VAL A 27 -7.91 -10.84 -6.25
C VAL A 27 -7.56 -9.38 -6.00
N MET A 28 -6.31 -9.11 -5.63
CA MET A 28 -5.80 -7.78 -5.35
C MET A 28 -4.38 -7.67 -5.88
N ASP A 29 -3.97 -6.45 -6.26
CA ASP A 29 -2.58 -6.18 -6.56
C ASP A 29 -1.72 -6.25 -5.29
N THR A 30 -0.48 -6.73 -5.44
CA THR A 30 0.46 -6.94 -4.34
C THR A 30 0.75 -5.67 -3.55
N ALA A 31 0.95 -4.53 -4.22
CA ALA A 31 1.38 -3.31 -3.53
C ALA A 31 0.26 -2.68 -2.67
N PRO A 32 -0.98 -2.49 -3.18
CA PRO A 32 -2.13 -2.14 -2.35
C PRO A 32 -2.34 -3.14 -1.20
N ALA A 33 -2.20 -4.44 -1.43
CA ALA A 33 -2.33 -5.43 -0.36
C ALA A 33 -1.28 -5.23 0.73
N ALA A 34 0.00 -5.05 0.35
CA ALA A 34 1.08 -4.79 1.30
C ALA A 34 0.87 -3.50 2.10
N VAL A 35 0.39 -2.44 1.44
CA VAL A 35 0.07 -1.17 2.11
C VAL A 35 -1.11 -1.29 3.06
N LEU A 36 -2.19 -1.97 2.67
CA LEU A 36 -3.32 -2.22 3.56
C LEU A 36 -2.89 -3.05 4.78
N GLY A 37 -2.05 -4.08 4.59
CA GLY A 37 -1.55 -4.86 5.70
C GLY A 37 -0.55 -4.13 6.59
N ALA A 38 0.19 -3.14 6.05
CA ALA A 38 1.01 -2.26 6.86
C ALA A 38 0.18 -1.43 7.86
N LEU A 39 -1.11 -1.17 7.55
CA LEU A 39 -2.04 -0.52 8.49
C LEU A 39 -2.47 -1.43 9.66
N GLU A 40 -2.12 -2.73 9.64
CA GLU A 40 -2.30 -3.61 10.79
C GLU A 40 -1.17 -3.48 11.84
N ASP A 41 -0.08 -2.77 11.52
CA ASP A 41 0.94 -2.35 12.50
C ASP A 41 0.38 -1.24 13.38
N GLU A 42 0.47 -1.40 14.71
CA GLU A 42 -0.15 -0.49 15.67
C GLU A 42 0.35 0.95 15.55
N ARG A 43 1.65 1.13 15.29
CA ARG A 43 2.23 2.47 15.14
C ARG A 43 1.74 3.13 13.88
N VAL A 44 1.59 2.37 12.80
CA VAL A 44 1.05 2.89 11.53
C VAL A 44 -0.43 3.28 11.71
N ARG A 45 -1.24 2.39 12.31
CA ARG A 45 -2.68 2.59 12.51
C ARG A 45 -3.03 3.77 13.42
N ALA A 46 -2.15 4.15 14.33
CA ALA A 46 -2.35 5.28 15.24
C ALA A 46 -2.46 6.64 14.51
N HIS A 47 -2.08 6.71 13.24
CA HIS A 47 -2.03 7.94 12.46
C HIS A 47 -3.25 8.06 11.55
N ARG A 48 -3.93 9.22 11.61
CA ARG A 48 -5.05 9.53 10.70
C ARG A 48 -4.58 10.00 9.33
N THR A 49 -3.44 10.68 9.28
CA THR A 49 -2.79 11.18 8.08
C THR A 49 -1.37 10.63 7.99
N LEU A 50 -1.06 9.92 6.92
CA LEU A 50 0.26 9.31 6.73
C LEU A 50 0.51 8.98 5.26
N ILE A 51 1.77 8.69 4.93
CA ILE A 51 2.13 8.01 3.69
C ILE A 51 2.60 6.60 4.02
N VAL A 52 2.19 5.63 3.21
CA VAL A 52 2.72 4.26 3.25
C VAL A 52 3.25 3.91 1.87
N ALA A 53 4.51 3.46 1.79
CA ALA A 53 5.10 3.01 0.53
C ALA A 53 5.51 1.53 0.58
N ASN A 54 5.14 0.79 -0.47
CA ASN A 54 5.70 -0.51 -0.76
C ASN A 54 6.86 -0.34 -1.76
N ILE A 55 8.09 -0.54 -1.29
CA ILE A 55 9.31 -0.44 -2.10
C ILE A 55 9.67 -1.86 -2.57
N GLY A 56 8.99 -2.28 -3.63
CA GLY A 56 9.09 -3.60 -4.23
C GLY A 56 10.34 -3.80 -5.08
N ASN A 57 10.56 -5.03 -5.54
CA ASN A 57 11.71 -5.37 -6.39
C ASN A 57 11.72 -4.58 -7.70
N PHE A 58 10.59 -4.51 -8.39
CA PHE A 58 10.45 -3.85 -9.69
C PHE A 58 9.72 -2.52 -9.62
N HIS A 59 8.71 -2.39 -8.74
CA HIS A 59 7.92 -1.18 -8.59
C HIS A 59 7.91 -0.69 -7.15
N THR A 60 7.93 0.63 -7.01
CA THR A 60 7.66 1.36 -5.78
C THR A 60 6.33 2.07 -5.93
N LEU A 61 5.41 1.78 -5.01
CA LEU A 61 4.12 2.48 -4.93
C LEU A 61 4.01 3.14 -3.56
N ALA A 62 3.62 4.41 -3.54
CA ALA A 62 3.33 5.12 -2.30
C ALA A 62 1.91 5.66 -2.33
N PHE A 63 1.23 5.54 -1.18
CA PHE A 63 -0.16 5.93 -1.00
C PHE A 63 -0.23 6.97 0.10
N ARG A 64 -0.88 8.09 -0.19
CA ARG A 64 -1.26 9.07 0.82
C ARG A 64 -2.60 8.68 1.41
N TYR A 65 -2.65 8.56 2.72
CA TYR A 65 -3.81 8.14 3.46
C TYR A 65 -4.29 9.25 4.40
N ARG A 66 -5.59 9.50 4.41
CA ARG A 66 -6.27 10.46 5.29
C ARG A 66 -7.60 9.87 5.75
N ASP A 67 -7.80 9.81 7.07
CA ASP A 67 -9.10 9.53 7.72
C ASP A 67 -9.85 8.33 7.13
N GLY A 68 -9.16 7.21 6.88
CA GLY A 68 -9.80 6.02 6.30
C GLY A 68 -9.66 5.85 4.80
N ALA A 69 -9.16 6.87 4.08
CA ALA A 69 -9.20 6.92 2.63
C ALA A 69 -7.84 7.20 1.99
N ILE A 70 -7.61 6.62 0.82
CA ILE A 70 -6.50 6.97 -0.07
C ILE A 70 -6.85 8.29 -0.76
N THR A 71 -5.94 9.26 -0.70
CA THR A 71 -6.12 10.60 -1.27
C THR A 71 -5.08 10.94 -2.34
N GLY A 72 -4.07 10.10 -2.50
CA GLY A 72 -3.09 10.21 -3.57
C GLY A 72 -2.28 8.92 -3.69
N VAL A 73 -1.74 8.66 -4.88
CA VAL A 73 -0.88 7.51 -5.16
C VAL A 73 0.10 7.84 -6.28
N PHE A 74 1.28 7.25 -6.24
CA PHE A 74 2.13 7.13 -7.43
C PHE A 74 2.71 5.72 -7.56
N GLU A 75 3.11 5.39 -8.78
CA GLU A 75 3.87 4.17 -9.09
C GLU A 75 5.10 4.51 -9.95
N HIS A 76 6.25 3.94 -9.58
CA HIS A 76 7.51 4.14 -10.28
C HIS A 76 8.32 2.84 -10.37
N HIS A 77 9.12 2.66 -11.42
CA HIS A 77 10.13 1.59 -11.46
C HIS A 77 11.16 1.78 -10.33
N THR A 78 11.30 0.79 -9.44
CA THR A 78 12.23 0.86 -8.31
C THR A 78 13.68 1.01 -8.78
N GLY A 79 14.04 0.35 -9.89
CA GLY A 79 15.40 0.40 -10.45
C GLY A 79 15.82 1.78 -10.94
N GLU A 80 14.85 2.63 -11.31
CA GLU A 80 15.08 3.97 -11.85
C GLU A 80 15.07 5.06 -10.76
N LEU A 81 14.65 4.72 -9.54
CA LEU A 81 14.57 5.67 -8.43
C LEU A 81 15.94 5.90 -7.78
N LYS A 82 16.28 7.18 -7.59
CA LYS A 82 17.34 7.61 -6.67
C LYS A 82 16.76 7.93 -5.29
N PRO A 83 17.51 7.75 -4.18
CA PRO A 83 17.01 8.05 -2.84
C PRO A 83 16.40 9.45 -2.70
N ALA A 84 17.14 10.50 -3.08
CA ALA A 84 16.68 11.89 -2.98
C ALA A 84 15.45 12.18 -3.86
N GLN A 85 15.33 11.50 -5.00
CA GLN A 85 14.18 11.63 -5.88
C GLN A 85 12.93 11.02 -5.24
N LEU A 86 13.06 9.82 -4.66
CA LEU A 86 11.97 9.20 -3.92
C LEU A 86 11.54 10.09 -2.74
N GLU A 87 12.47 10.64 -1.97
CA GLU A 87 12.16 11.58 -0.88
C GLU A 87 11.34 12.77 -1.37
N ASN A 88 11.78 13.42 -2.46
CA ASN A 88 11.07 14.56 -3.03
C ASN A 88 9.65 14.17 -3.50
N PHE A 89 9.48 12.98 -4.08
CA PHE A 89 8.16 12.49 -4.47
C PHE A 89 7.25 12.21 -3.27
N ILE A 90 7.78 11.69 -2.16
CA ILE A 90 7.01 11.49 -0.92
C ILE A 90 6.55 12.85 -0.35
N GLU A 91 7.41 13.86 -0.36
CA GLU A 91 7.05 15.21 0.10
C GLU A 91 5.99 15.86 -0.79
N GLN A 92 6.16 15.81 -2.12
CA GLN A 92 5.16 16.32 -3.07
C GLN A 92 3.84 15.57 -2.98
N LEU A 93 3.88 14.26 -2.70
CA LEU A 93 2.68 13.46 -2.46
C LEU A 93 1.96 13.95 -1.20
N ALA A 94 2.68 14.23 -0.11
CA ALA A 94 2.13 14.77 1.14
C ALA A 94 1.53 16.17 0.95
N ASP A 95 2.25 17.03 0.23
CA ASP A 95 1.86 18.41 -0.07
C ASP A 95 0.72 18.50 -1.11
N GLY A 96 0.38 17.39 -1.77
CA GLY A 96 -0.68 17.34 -2.77
C GLY A 96 -0.30 17.96 -4.12
N THR A 97 0.99 18.20 -4.34
CA THR A 97 1.56 18.86 -5.52
C THR A 97 2.19 17.88 -6.51
N LEU A 98 2.30 16.60 -6.17
CA LEU A 98 2.84 15.58 -7.07
C LEU A 98 1.98 15.44 -8.34
N THR A 99 2.62 15.55 -9.50
CA THR A 99 1.96 15.47 -10.80
C THR A 99 2.22 14.14 -11.50
N HIS A 100 1.32 13.78 -12.42
CA HIS A 100 1.53 12.65 -13.32
C HIS A 100 2.85 12.80 -14.09
N ASP A 101 3.07 13.96 -14.71
CA ASP A 101 4.24 14.25 -15.54
C ASP A 101 5.56 14.14 -14.77
N ALA A 102 5.60 14.56 -13.50
CA ALA A 102 6.80 14.45 -12.67
C ALA A 102 7.25 12.99 -12.50
N ILE A 103 6.30 12.07 -12.37
CA ILE A 103 6.58 10.63 -12.25
C ILE A 103 6.81 9.99 -13.63
N PHE A 104 5.96 10.30 -14.61
CA PHE A 104 6.03 9.69 -15.94
C PHE A 104 7.32 10.07 -16.67
N ASN A 105 7.68 11.36 -16.67
CA ASN A 105 8.89 11.86 -17.34
C ASN A 105 10.18 11.40 -16.67
N SER A 106 10.10 10.77 -15.49
CA SER A 106 11.24 10.17 -14.80
C SER A 106 11.30 8.64 -14.87
N ASN A 107 10.60 8.03 -15.84
CA ASN A 107 10.46 6.57 -16.01
C ASN A 107 9.58 5.88 -14.97
N GLY A 108 8.56 6.58 -14.45
CA GLY A 108 7.49 5.97 -13.66
C GLY A 108 6.21 5.72 -14.46
N HIS A 109 5.19 5.15 -13.81
CA HIS A 109 3.88 4.88 -14.42
C HIS A 109 2.88 6.03 -14.24
N GLY A 110 3.13 6.90 -13.27
CA GLY A 110 2.39 8.13 -13.04
C GLY A 110 1.99 8.34 -11.59
N ALA A 111 1.36 9.49 -11.33
CA ALA A 111 0.72 9.82 -10.07
C ALA A 111 -0.75 10.19 -10.30
N LEU A 112 -1.57 9.97 -9.27
CA LEU A 112 -2.94 10.41 -9.18
C LEU A 112 -3.15 11.06 -7.81
N MET A 113 -3.53 12.34 -7.81
CA MET A 113 -3.99 13.05 -6.63
C MET A 113 -5.51 13.16 -6.67
N LEU A 114 -6.17 12.65 -5.62
CA LEU A 114 -7.63 12.80 -5.43
C LEU A 114 -7.96 14.01 -4.55
N ASN A 115 -7.00 14.42 -3.72
CA ASN A 115 -7.09 15.62 -2.89
C ASN A 115 -5.77 16.40 -2.96
N HIS A 116 -5.84 17.67 -3.35
CA HIS A 116 -4.70 18.58 -3.49
C HIS A 116 -4.44 19.43 -2.25
N GLN A 117 -5.20 19.27 -1.17
CA GLN A 117 -4.91 19.92 0.11
C GLN A 117 -3.54 19.46 0.60
N SER A 118 -2.69 20.39 0.99
CA SER A 118 -1.39 20.08 1.59
C SER A 118 -1.56 19.45 2.98
N ASP A 119 -0.78 18.40 3.24
CA ASP A 119 -0.53 17.88 4.58
C ASP A 119 0.93 18.01 4.96
N GLN A 120 1.17 18.25 6.24
CA GLN A 120 2.47 17.95 6.82
C GLN A 120 2.72 16.44 6.77
N LEU A 121 3.91 16.03 6.33
CA LEU A 121 4.35 14.64 6.39
C LEU A 121 4.65 14.26 7.84
N ASN A 122 3.59 13.96 8.59
CA ASN A 122 3.68 13.65 10.02
C ASN A 122 4.18 12.22 10.27
N PHE A 123 3.88 11.29 9.37
CA PHE A 123 4.29 9.90 9.49
C PHE A 123 4.45 9.26 8.12
N PHE A 124 5.55 8.55 7.94
CA PHE A 124 5.88 7.83 6.72
C PHE A 124 6.29 6.41 7.08
N ALA A 125 5.51 5.42 6.63
CA ALA A 125 5.81 4.01 6.81
C ALA A 125 6.26 3.37 5.49
N ILE A 126 7.16 2.40 5.57
CA ILE A 126 7.60 1.63 4.42
C ILE A 126 7.57 0.13 4.68
N VAL A 127 7.22 -0.60 3.63
CA VAL A 127 7.36 -2.06 3.51
C VAL A 127 8.09 -2.40 2.22
N GLY A 128 8.43 -3.68 2.04
CA GLY A 128 9.00 -4.20 0.81
C GLY A 128 10.51 -4.51 0.88
N PRO A 129 11.00 -5.35 -0.04
CA PRO A 129 12.36 -5.87 -0.02
C PRO A 129 13.42 -4.81 -0.38
N ARG A 130 13.08 -3.77 -1.12
CA ARG A 130 14.02 -2.73 -1.58
C ARG A 130 14.02 -1.48 -0.70
N ARG A 131 13.36 -1.53 0.47
CA ARG A 131 13.23 -0.42 1.42
C ARG A 131 14.56 0.19 1.90
N ASN A 132 15.66 -0.55 1.79
CA ASN A 132 17.00 -0.07 2.12
C ASN A 132 17.47 1.13 1.26
N ILE A 133 16.82 1.42 0.12
CA ILE A 133 17.06 2.66 -0.63
C ILE A 133 16.87 3.91 0.24
N LEU A 134 16.02 3.82 1.29
CA LEU A 134 15.77 4.90 2.24
C LEU A 134 16.47 4.70 3.61
N ALA A 135 17.46 3.81 3.72
CA ALA A 135 18.11 3.51 5.00
C ALA A 135 18.78 4.72 5.68
N ARG A 136 19.18 5.73 4.89
CA ARG A 136 19.74 7.01 5.36
C ARG A 136 18.87 8.19 4.98
N SER A 137 17.58 7.94 4.79
CA SER A 137 16.66 8.98 4.35
C SER A 137 16.49 10.05 5.42
N ARG A 138 16.42 11.31 4.99
CA ARG A 138 16.08 12.45 5.86
C ARG A 138 14.62 12.43 6.32
N LEU A 139 13.77 11.64 5.68
CA LEU A 139 12.37 11.47 6.05
C LEU A 139 12.17 10.45 7.17
N HIS A 140 13.24 9.78 7.62
CA HIS A 140 13.24 8.80 8.72
C HIS A 140 12.04 7.82 8.69
N PRO A 141 11.85 7.07 7.60
CA PRO A 141 10.69 6.22 7.44
C PRO A 141 10.63 5.14 8.52
N TYR A 142 9.43 4.90 9.04
CA TYR A 142 9.14 3.79 9.93
C TYR A 142 9.08 2.48 9.13
N LEU A 143 9.82 1.47 9.57
CA LEU A 143 9.78 0.13 8.96
C LEU A 143 8.59 -0.64 9.53
N ALA A 144 7.48 -0.67 8.81
CA ALA A 144 6.27 -1.35 9.29
C ALA A 144 6.48 -2.87 9.33
N THR A 145 6.09 -3.48 10.45
CA THR A 145 6.21 -4.91 10.71
C THR A 145 4.90 -5.41 11.33
N PRO A 146 3.80 -5.45 10.55
CA PRO A 146 2.51 -5.93 11.06
C PRO A 146 2.67 -7.34 11.61
N PHE A 147 2.25 -7.54 12.86
CA PHE A 147 2.39 -8.81 13.59
C PHE A 147 3.83 -9.36 13.65
N GLY A 148 4.83 -8.47 13.58
CA GLY A 148 6.25 -8.82 13.69
C GLY A 148 6.93 -9.25 12.38
N ASP A 149 6.21 -9.40 11.26
CA ASP A 149 6.80 -9.81 9.99
C ASP A 149 6.33 -8.98 8.79
N MET A 150 7.23 -8.11 8.31
CA MET A 150 7.02 -7.27 7.14
C MET A 150 6.81 -8.07 5.85
N MET A 151 7.36 -9.28 5.72
CA MET A 151 7.17 -10.12 4.53
C MET A 151 5.72 -10.61 4.40
N LEU A 152 4.97 -10.65 5.50
CA LEU A 152 3.57 -11.05 5.53
C LEU A 152 2.57 -9.89 5.41
N ALA A 153 3.04 -8.64 5.29
CA ALA A 153 2.17 -7.48 5.15
C ALA A 153 1.13 -7.66 4.03
N GLY A 154 1.52 -8.19 2.87
CA GLY A 154 0.58 -8.48 1.78
C GLY A 154 -0.51 -9.49 2.17
N CYS A 155 -0.16 -10.53 2.93
CA CYS A 155 -1.11 -11.54 3.40
C CYS A 155 -2.13 -10.95 4.38
N PHE A 156 -1.66 -10.14 5.33
CA PHE A 156 -2.57 -9.47 6.28
C PHE A 156 -3.49 -8.47 5.59
N GLY A 157 -2.98 -7.74 4.59
CA GLY A 157 -3.80 -6.84 3.79
C GLY A 157 -4.86 -7.58 2.96
N LEU A 158 -4.54 -8.76 2.40
CA LEU A 158 -5.54 -9.59 1.73
C LEU A 158 -6.64 -10.06 2.70
N ALA A 159 -6.27 -10.49 3.91
CA ALA A 159 -7.24 -10.87 4.93
C ALA A 159 -8.15 -9.70 5.32
N ARG A 160 -7.56 -8.51 5.58
CA ARG A 160 -8.31 -7.29 5.89
C ARG A 160 -9.23 -6.89 4.74
N ALA A 161 -8.73 -6.86 3.50
CA ALA A 161 -9.54 -6.53 2.32
C ALA A 161 -10.71 -7.50 2.15
N TYR A 162 -10.47 -8.79 2.39
CA TYR A 162 -11.53 -9.79 2.31
C TYR A 162 -12.59 -9.59 3.40
N ALA A 163 -12.20 -9.29 4.64
CA ALA A 163 -13.14 -8.93 5.71
C ALA A 163 -13.98 -7.70 5.37
N LEU A 164 -13.38 -6.67 4.75
CA LEU A 164 -14.09 -5.46 4.32
C LEU A 164 -15.13 -5.72 3.22
N LEU A 165 -14.91 -6.73 2.37
CA LEU A 165 -15.75 -7.03 1.21
C LEU A 165 -16.70 -8.21 1.44
N ASN A 166 -16.48 -9.02 2.47
CA ASN A 166 -17.30 -10.20 2.79
C ASN A 166 -17.82 -10.13 4.24
N PRO A 167 -19.04 -9.59 4.43
CA PRO A 167 -19.66 -9.44 5.76
C PRO A 167 -19.82 -10.76 6.52
N ASN A 168 -19.96 -11.90 5.83
CA ASN A 168 -20.23 -13.19 6.46
C ASN A 168 -19.04 -13.72 7.30
N VAL A 169 -17.83 -13.24 7.03
CA VAL A 169 -16.59 -13.66 7.72
C VAL A 169 -15.83 -12.48 8.35
N ALA A 170 -16.37 -11.27 8.24
CA ALA A 170 -15.70 -10.04 8.66
C ALA A 170 -15.35 -10.05 10.15
N ASP A 171 -16.28 -10.49 11.00
CA ASP A 171 -16.11 -10.54 12.45
C ASP A 171 -15.08 -11.58 12.88
N GLU A 172 -15.02 -12.72 12.20
CA GLU A 172 -14.05 -13.77 12.48
C GLU A 172 -12.64 -13.29 12.15
N ILE A 173 -12.44 -12.76 10.94
CA ILE A 173 -11.14 -12.25 10.50
C ILE A 173 -10.70 -11.06 11.36
N THR A 174 -11.61 -10.13 11.66
CA THR A 174 -11.28 -8.95 12.48
C THR A 174 -10.85 -9.35 13.88
N ARG A 175 -11.58 -10.25 14.55
CA ARG A 175 -11.18 -10.77 15.86
C ARG A 175 -9.83 -11.50 15.82
N ALA A 176 -9.56 -12.27 14.77
CA ALA A 176 -8.27 -12.95 14.61
C ALA A 176 -7.11 -11.95 14.48
N LEU A 177 -7.30 -10.89 13.69
CA LEU A 177 -6.33 -9.80 13.53
C LEU A 177 -6.18 -8.97 14.82
N ASP A 178 -7.26 -8.72 15.56
CA ASP A 178 -7.21 -8.02 16.85
C ASP A 178 -6.42 -8.82 17.89
N LYS A 179 -6.74 -10.12 18.04
CA LYS A 179 -6.03 -11.01 18.97
C LYS A 179 -4.54 -11.14 18.63
N GLY A 180 -4.20 -11.18 17.34
CA GLY A 180 -2.81 -11.26 16.89
C GLY A 180 -1.97 -10.05 17.34
N ARG A 181 -2.58 -8.88 17.54
CA ARG A 181 -1.88 -7.67 18.02
C ARG A 181 -1.56 -7.73 19.51
N GLU A 182 -2.47 -8.27 20.33
CA GLU A 182 -2.25 -8.36 21.78
C GLU A 182 -1.04 -9.23 22.18
N ILE A 183 -0.56 -10.07 21.27
CA ILE A 183 0.50 -11.05 21.50
C ILE A 183 1.86 -10.59 20.91
N ALA A 184 1.86 -9.57 20.04
CA ALA A 184 3.03 -9.08 19.30
C ALA A 184 3.71 -7.91 20.01
#